data_AF-A0A2A8HQE0-F1
#
_entry.id   AF-A0A2A8HQE0-F1
#
_cell.length_a   1.000
_cell.length_b   1.000
_cell.length_c   1.000
_cell.angle_alpha   90.00
_cell.angle_beta   90.00
_cell.angle_gamma   90.00
#
_symmetry.space_group_name_H-M   'P 1'
#
loop_
_entity.id
_entity.type
_entity.pdbx_description
1 polymer ?
#
loop_
_entity_poly.entity_id
_entity_poly.type
_entity_poly.pdbx_seq_one_letter_code
_entity_poly.pdbx_strand_id
1 'polypeptide(L)'
;MLNFIAIIMYAAVIVACLMARNAAVRRGAKADGRTFAVTAFVFAMLVLSRAMGAEEMLHDILKGRLLHAGGYADRRSFQEPVVIFGFLLLFAFAFYKGYRFLEAPARFSCVSIVSAACWAMAALAFARTVSWHTTDKILFGTFHLNWFLDLGCTLAAGIGSAYYVHRTKLPAWGHRTHH
;
A
#
# COMPACT_ATOMS: atom_id res chain seq x y z
N MET A 1 5.98 20.01 5.50
CA MET A 1 7.14 19.55 4.71
C MET A 1 7.14 18.05 4.44
N LEU A 2 6.91 17.19 5.44
CA LEU A 2 6.87 15.73 5.26
C LEU A 2 5.84 15.24 4.23
N ASN A 3 4.72 15.96 4.05
CA ASN A 3 3.70 15.59 3.06
C ASN A 3 4.21 15.65 1.60
N PHE A 4 4.97 16.69 1.26
CA PHE A 4 5.53 16.84 -0.09
C PHE A 4 6.55 15.74 -0.42
N ILE A 5 7.37 15.36 0.56
CA ILE A 5 8.34 14.27 0.39
C ILE A 5 7.61 12.96 0.08
N ALA A 6 6.57 12.63 0.85
CA ALA A 6 5.77 11.44 0.62
C ALA A 6 5.13 11.43 -0.77
N ILE A 7 4.56 12.56 -1.21
CA ILE A 7 3.97 12.72 -2.55
C ILE A 7 5.00 12.43 -3.64
N ILE A 8 6.20 13.01 -3.55
CA ILE A 8 7.28 12.80 -4.53
C ILE A 8 7.72 11.34 -4.54
N MET A 9 7.88 10.73 -3.37
CA MET A 9 8.27 9.32 -3.26
C MET A 9 7.22 8.40 -3.88
N TYR A 10 5.93 8.62 -3.59
CA TYR A 10 4.86 7.85 -4.18
C TYR A 10 4.78 8.05 -5.69
N ALA A 11 4.95 9.27 -6.20
CA ALA A 11 5.02 9.55 -7.63
C ALA A 11 6.17 8.79 -8.31
N ALA A 12 7.34 8.72 -7.67
CA ALA A 12 8.47 7.92 -8.17
C ALA A 12 8.13 6.42 -8.23
N VAL A 13 7.45 5.89 -7.21
CA VAL A 13 6.98 4.49 -7.20
C VAL A 13 5.95 4.23 -8.31
N ILE A 14 5.03 5.16 -8.58
CA ILE A 14 4.06 5.06 -9.67
C ILE A 14 4.79 4.92 -11.01
N VAL A 15 5.77 5.80 -11.29
CA VAL A 15 6.56 5.74 -12.53
C VAL A 15 7.29 4.41 -12.64
N ALA A 16 7.95 3.96 -11.57
CA ALA A 16 8.65 2.67 -11.55
C ALA A 16 7.70 1.48 -11.82
N CYS A 17 6.50 1.49 -11.22
CA CYS A 17 5.48 0.46 -11.44
C CYS A 17 4.97 0.47 -12.89
N LEU A 18 4.74 1.64 -13.49
CA LEU A 18 4.30 1.75 -14.88
C LEU A 18 5.39 1.27 -15.86
N MET A 19 6.66 1.56 -15.58
CA MET A 19 7.79 1.02 -16.35
C MET A 19 7.84 -0.52 -16.22
N ALA A 20 7.68 -1.05 -15.01
CA ALA A 20 7.66 -2.49 -14.76
C ALA A 20 6.47 -3.19 -15.44
N ARG A 21 5.29 -2.57 -15.43
CA ARG A 21 4.12 -3.03 -16.18
C ARG A 21 4.42 -3.14 -17.67
N ASN A 22 4.98 -2.09 -18.27
CA ASN A 22 5.29 -2.09 -19.70
C ASN A 22 6.32 -3.17 -20.05
N ALA A 23 7.32 -3.38 -19.19
CA ALA A 23 8.28 -4.47 -19.32
C ALA A 23 7.62 -5.86 -19.22
N ALA A 24 6.69 -6.05 -18.28
CA ALA A 24 5.94 -7.30 -18.12
C ALA A 24 5.06 -7.61 -19.34
N VAL A 25 4.37 -6.60 -19.89
CA VAL A 25 3.53 -6.73 -21.08
C VAL A 25 4.35 -7.15 -22.29
N ARG A 26 5.54 -6.55 -22.50
CA ARG A 26 6.46 -6.92 -23.59
C ARG A 26 6.94 -8.38 -23.51
N ARG A 27 6.99 -8.98 -22.31
CA ARG A 27 7.35 -10.38 -22.10
C ARG A 27 6.17 -11.35 -22.15
N GLY A 28 4.94 -10.87 -22.37
CA GLY A 28 3.73 -11.69 -22.32
C GLY A 28 3.29 -12.08 -20.90
N ALA A 29 3.94 -11.57 -19.85
CA ALA A 29 3.62 -11.84 -18.45
C ALA A 29 2.43 -10.97 -17.97
N LYS A 30 1.22 -11.25 -18.50
CA LYS A 30 0.02 -10.45 -18.23
C LYS A 30 -0.34 -10.36 -16.74
N ALA A 31 -0.08 -11.40 -15.95
CA ALA A 31 -0.36 -11.41 -14.52
C ALA A 31 0.52 -10.40 -13.75
N ASP A 32 1.83 -10.41 -14.00
CA ASP A 32 2.78 -9.46 -13.42
C ASP A 32 2.41 -8.02 -13.78
N GLY A 33 2.07 -7.78 -15.04
CA GLY A 33 1.64 -6.46 -15.53
C GLY A 33 0.40 -5.94 -14.82
N ARG A 34 -0.57 -6.80 -14.48
CA ARG A 34 -1.75 -6.40 -13.68
C ARG A 34 -1.34 -6.02 -12.26
N THR A 35 -0.46 -6.78 -11.61
CA THR A 35 0.01 -6.47 -10.25
C THR A 35 0.69 -5.10 -10.17
N PHE A 36 1.56 -4.79 -11.13
CA PHE A 36 2.19 -3.46 -11.21
C PHE A 36 1.19 -2.35 -11.53
N ALA A 37 0.19 -2.60 -12.37
CA ALA A 37 -0.87 -1.63 -12.67
C ALA A 37 -1.73 -1.32 -11.42
N VAL A 38 -2.14 -2.36 -10.69
CA VAL A 38 -2.90 -2.21 -9.43
C VAL A 38 -2.07 -1.46 -8.40
N THR A 39 -0.79 -1.80 -8.27
CA THR A 39 0.11 -1.11 -7.33
C THR A 39 0.26 0.37 -7.69
N ALA A 40 0.48 0.69 -8.97
CA ALA A 40 0.54 2.09 -9.44
C ALA A 40 -0.76 2.84 -9.14
N PHE A 41 -1.91 2.21 -9.35
CA PHE A 41 -3.22 2.79 -9.06
C PHE A 41 -3.41 3.07 -7.57
N VAL A 42 -3.04 2.14 -6.68
CA VAL A 42 -3.12 2.34 -5.22
C VAL A 42 -2.23 3.52 -4.80
N PHE A 43 -0.96 3.58 -5.25
CA PHE A 43 -0.09 4.70 -4.94
C PHE A 43 -0.60 6.04 -5.52
N ALA A 44 -1.24 6.03 -6.69
CA ALA A 44 -1.88 7.22 -7.24
C ALA A 44 -3.03 7.72 -6.35
N MET A 45 -3.86 6.82 -5.84
CA MET A 45 -4.90 7.17 -4.87
C MET A 45 -4.31 7.73 -3.57
N LEU A 46 -3.18 7.18 -3.10
CA LEU A 46 -2.48 7.73 -1.93
C LEU A 46 -1.91 9.13 -2.19
N VAL A 47 -1.38 9.40 -3.38
CA VAL A 47 -0.94 10.76 -3.77
C VAL A 47 -2.12 11.73 -3.75
N LEU A 48 -3.25 11.34 -4.36
CA LEU A 48 -4.46 12.18 -4.39
C LEU A 48 -5.00 12.45 -2.98
N SER A 49 -5.09 11.41 -2.14
CA SER A 49 -5.56 11.57 -0.76
C SER A 49 -4.66 12.52 0.05
N ARG A 50 -3.34 12.46 -0.18
CA ARG A 50 -2.34 13.34 0.45
C ARG A 50 -2.40 14.77 -0.08
N ALA A 51 -2.57 14.95 -1.39
CA ALA A 51 -2.57 16.25 -2.05
C ALA A 51 -3.86 17.04 -1.77
N MET A 52 -5.00 16.37 -1.66
CA MET A 52 -6.28 16.99 -1.36
C MET A 52 -6.49 17.29 0.13
N GLY A 53 -5.52 16.94 0.99
CA GLY A 53 -5.75 17.00 2.44
C GLY A 53 -6.96 16.16 2.85
N ALA A 54 -7.21 15.04 2.16
CA ALA A 54 -8.44 14.26 2.35
C ALA A 54 -8.59 13.80 3.80
N GLU A 55 -7.48 13.60 4.51
CA GLU A 55 -7.42 13.31 5.94
C GLU A 55 -7.96 14.46 6.78
N GLU A 56 -7.52 15.70 6.50
CA GLU A 56 -8.00 16.91 7.18
C GLU A 56 -9.47 17.17 6.89
N MET A 57 -9.89 17.01 5.62
CA MET A 57 -11.27 17.16 5.20
C MET A 57 -12.19 16.13 5.87
N LEU A 58 -11.77 14.85 5.93
CA LEU A 58 -12.54 13.80 6.60
C LEU A 58 -12.63 14.07 8.10
N HIS A 59 -11.54 14.52 8.72
CA HIS A 59 -11.48 14.89 10.12
C HIS A 59 -12.45 16.05 10.42
N ASP A 60 -12.47 17.09 9.59
CA ASP A 60 -13.36 18.23 9.74
C ASP A 60 -14.83 17.87 9.53
N ILE A 61 -15.14 17.01 8.55
CA ILE A 61 -16.51 16.49 8.36
C ILE A 61 -16.95 15.65 9.57
N LEU A 62 -16.07 14.78 10.07
CA LEU A 62 -16.34 13.96 11.25
C LEU A 62 -16.56 14.83 12.49
N LYS A 63 -15.76 15.89 12.67
CA LYS A 63 -15.84 16.84 13.77
C LYS A 63 -17.08 17.75 13.68
N GLY A 64 -17.41 18.24 12.49
CA GLY A 64 -18.62 19.05 12.26
C GLY A 64 -19.90 18.26 12.54
N ARG A 65 -19.94 16.98 12.12
CA ARG A 65 -21.07 16.09 12.46
C ARG A 65 -21.13 15.72 13.95
N LEU A 66 -20.00 15.74 14.68
CA LEU A 66 -19.98 15.51 16.13
C LEU A 66 -20.61 16.66 16.90
N LEU A 67 -20.37 17.90 16.47
CA LEU A 67 -20.88 19.08 17.16
C LEU A 67 -22.40 19.26 17.00
N HIS A 68 -22.98 18.79 15.89
CA HIS A 68 -24.41 18.93 15.63
C HIS A 68 -25.28 17.79 16.17
N ALA A 69 -24.73 16.61 16.45
CA ALA A 69 -25.56 15.44 16.76
C ALA A 69 -25.91 15.27 18.24
N GLY A 70 -25.24 15.94 19.20
CA GLY A 70 -25.49 15.81 20.65
C GLY A 70 -25.34 14.39 21.25
N GLY A 71 -25.19 13.36 20.42
CA GLY A 71 -25.18 11.95 20.78
C GLY A 71 -23.80 11.33 20.53
N TYR A 72 -22.94 11.39 21.54
CA TYR A 72 -21.66 10.67 21.56
C TYR A 72 -21.83 9.14 21.66
N ALA A 73 -23.01 8.65 22.06
CA ALA A 73 -23.23 7.24 22.38
C ALA A 73 -23.46 6.33 21.15
N ASP A 74 -24.12 6.84 20.09
CA ASP A 74 -24.60 5.99 18.99
C ASP A 74 -23.57 5.77 17.85
N ARG A 75 -22.49 6.56 17.83
CA ARG A 75 -21.40 6.41 16.85
C ARG A 75 -20.62 5.12 17.03
N ARG A 76 -20.46 4.70 18.28
CA ARG A 76 -19.60 3.59 18.68
C ARG A 76 -20.13 2.26 18.15
N SER A 77 -21.45 2.09 18.18
CA SER A 77 -22.16 0.85 17.87
C SER A 77 -22.09 0.43 16.39
N PHE A 78 -22.05 1.37 15.44
CA PHE A 78 -22.18 1.06 14.00
C PHE A 78 -20.93 1.34 13.16
N GLN A 79 -20.08 2.31 13.54
CA GLN A 79 -18.83 2.59 12.81
C GLN A 79 -17.68 1.68 13.25
N GLU A 80 -17.62 1.25 14.52
CA GLU A 80 -16.61 0.29 14.98
C GLU A 80 -16.63 -1.00 14.15
N PRO A 81 -17.78 -1.68 13.97
CA PRO A 81 -17.75 -3.04 13.44
C PRO A 81 -17.34 -3.06 11.97
N VAL A 82 -17.90 -2.17 11.14
CA VAL A 82 -17.61 -2.13 9.69
C VAL A 82 -16.14 -1.83 9.43
N VAL A 83 -15.59 -0.90 10.20
CA VAL A 83 -14.21 -0.45 10.06
C VAL A 83 -13.24 -1.50 10.58
N ILE A 84 -13.53 -2.11 11.73
CA ILE A 84 -12.75 -3.24 12.28
C ILE A 84 -12.77 -4.42 11.31
N PHE A 85 -13.92 -4.75 10.72
CA PHE A 85 -14.04 -5.85 9.77
C PHE A 85 -13.24 -5.58 8.49
N GLY A 86 -13.34 -4.36 7.94
CA GLY A 86 -12.54 -3.94 6.79
C GLY A 86 -11.03 -3.98 7.07
N PHE A 87 -10.62 -3.52 8.25
CA PHE A 87 -9.23 -3.57 8.70
C PHE A 87 -8.72 -5.01 8.85
N LEU A 88 -9.49 -5.88 9.51
CA LEU A 88 -9.14 -7.29 9.69
C LEU A 88 -9.03 -8.01 8.36
N LEU A 89 -9.92 -7.74 7.39
CA LEU A 89 -9.83 -8.33 6.05
C LEU A 89 -8.59 -7.86 5.29
N LEU A 90 -8.28 -6.57 5.31
CA LEU A 90 -7.07 -6.02 4.69
C LEU A 90 -5.79 -6.57 5.33
N PHE A 91 -5.76 -6.63 6.67
CA PHE A 91 -4.62 -7.13 7.41
C PHE A 91 -4.43 -8.64 7.24
N ALA A 92 -5.52 -9.41 7.32
CA ALA A 92 -5.50 -10.86 7.05
C ALA A 92 -5.07 -11.15 5.62
N PHE A 93 -5.48 -10.33 4.64
CA PHE A 93 -5.04 -10.49 3.26
C PHE A 93 -3.56 -10.15 3.07
N ALA A 94 -3.08 -9.06 3.68
CA ALA A 94 -1.67 -8.69 3.67
C ALA A 94 -0.80 -9.76 4.35
N PHE A 95 -1.25 -10.26 5.51
CA PHE A 95 -0.59 -11.32 6.26
C PHE A 95 -0.59 -12.64 5.50
N TYR A 96 -1.72 -13.04 4.90
CA TYR A 96 -1.81 -14.24 4.06
C TYR A 96 -0.84 -14.16 2.86
N LYS A 97 -0.77 -13.00 2.20
CA LYS A 97 0.20 -12.76 1.13
C LYS A 97 1.65 -12.84 1.61
N GLY A 98 1.95 -12.28 2.79
CA GLY A 98 3.27 -12.36 3.42
C GLY A 98 3.64 -13.76 3.91
N TYR A 99 2.67 -14.52 4.41
CA TYR A 99 2.88 -15.91 4.84
C TYR A 99 3.13 -16.82 3.64
N ARG A 100 2.34 -16.69 2.57
CA ARG A 100 2.59 -17.37 1.29
C ARG A 100 3.95 -17.00 0.68
N PHE A 101 4.48 -15.83 1.02
CA PHE A 101 5.82 -15.41 0.63
C PHE A 101 6.93 -16.14 1.42
N LEU A 102 6.69 -16.52 2.67
CA LEU A 102 7.61 -17.31 3.50
C LEU A 102 7.58 -18.80 3.16
N GLU A 103 6.43 -19.34 2.76
CA GLU A 103 6.27 -20.77 2.43
C GLU A 103 6.75 -21.15 1.03
N ALA A 104 6.92 -20.20 0.10
CA ALA A 104 7.26 -20.52 -1.29
C ALA A 104 8.76 -20.85 -1.44
N PRO A 105 9.13 -22.12 -1.70
CA PRO A 105 10.53 -22.46 -1.88
C PRO A 105 11.03 -21.88 -3.22
N ALA A 106 12.07 -21.05 -3.14
CA ALA A 106 12.92 -20.61 -4.25
C ALA A 106 12.35 -19.64 -5.32
N ARG A 107 11.17 -19.04 -5.16
CA ARG A 107 10.73 -17.93 -6.04
C ARG A 107 10.51 -16.65 -5.26
N PHE A 108 11.62 -16.02 -4.87
CA PHE A 108 11.69 -14.57 -4.62
C PHE A 108 11.32 -13.82 -5.91
N SER A 109 10.03 -13.79 -6.23
CA SER A 109 9.51 -12.99 -7.33
C SER A 109 9.35 -11.57 -6.82
N CYS A 110 10.02 -10.62 -7.47
CA CYS A 110 9.93 -9.19 -7.17
C CYS A 110 8.48 -8.71 -7.14
N VAL A 111 7.62 -9.34 -7.94
CA VAL A 111 6.18 -9.11 -8.00
C VAL A 111 5.48 -9.41 -6.66
N SER A 112 5.91 -10.45 -5.93
CA SER A 112 5.35 -10.79 -4.63
C SER A 112 5.70 -9.74 -3.57
N ILE A 113 6.94 -9.24 -3.58
CA ILE A 113 7.39 -8.16 -2.67
C ILE A 113 6.60 -6.89 -2.94
N VAL A 114 6.48 -6.49 -4.22
CA VAL A 114 5.72 -5.30 -4.62
C VAL A 114 4.24 -5.44 -4.26
N SER A 115 3.65 -6.62 -4.46
CA SER A 115 2.26 -6.89 -4.05
C SER A 115 2.09 -6.81 -2.54
N ALA A 116 2.99 -7.41 -1.74
CA ALA A 116 2.92 -7.35 -0.28
C ALA A 116 3.05 -5.90 0.22
N ALA A 117 4.01 -5.14 -0.33
CA ALA A 117 4.19 -3.73 -0.02
C ALA A 117 2.95 -2.89 -0.38
N CYS A 118 2.32 -3.16 -1.52
CA CYS A 118 1.07 -2.49 -1.92
C CYS A 118 -0.06 -2.73 -0.91
N TRP A 119 -0.26 -3.98 -0.49
CA TRP A 119 -1.31 -4.31 0.48
C TRP A 119 -1.01 -3.77 1.88
N ALA A 120 0.25 -3.79 2.30
CA ALA A 120 0.68 -3.16 3.53
C ALA A 120 0.43 -1.64 3.51
N MET A 121 0.73 -0.96 2.40
CA MET A 121 0.41 0.47 2.24
C MET A 121 -1.09 0.76 2.27
N ALA A 122 -1.89 -0.07 1.60
CA ALA A 122 -3.34 0.07 1.62
C ALA A 122 -3.90 -0.09 3.04
N ALA A 123 -3.42 -1.10 3.78
CA ALA A 123 -3.79 -1.33 5.17
C ALA A 123 -3.35 -0.17 6.08
N LEU A 124 -2.13 0.36 5.91
CA LEU A 124 -1.63 1.51 6.66
C LEU A 124 -2.43 2.78 6.38
N ALA A 125 -2.75 3.05 5.10
CA ALA A 125 -3.55 4.19 4.72
C ALA A 125 -4.97 4.11 5.29
N PHE A 126 -5.58 2.94 5.24
CA PHE A 126 -6.87 2.69 5.87
C PHE A 126 -6.80 2.89 7.39
N ALA A 127 -5.79 2.33 8.05
CA ALA A 127 -5.56 2.52 9.49
C ALA A 127 -5.45 4.00 9.87
N ARG A 128 -4.78 4.79 9.02
CA ARG A 128 -4.62 6.25 9.20
C ARG A 128 -5.98 6.96 9.10
N THR A 129 -6.81 6.64 8.11
CA THR A 129 -8.16 7.23 7.97
C THR A 129 -9.11 6.86 9.10
N VAL A 130 -8.91 5.67 9.67
CA VAL A 130 -9.75 5.10 10.71
C VAL A 130 -9.37 5.59 12.10
N SER A 131 -8.28 6.35 12.25
CA SER A 131 -7.64 6.49 13.55
C SER A 131 -8.62 6.88 14.67
N TRP A 132 -8.77 5.92 15.56
CA TRP A 132 -9.40 6.06 16.84
C TRP A 132 -8.29 6.31 17.85
N HIS A 133 -8.52 7.23 18.79
CA HIS A 133 -7.55 7.72 19.79
C HIS A 133 -6.64 6.66 20.46
N THR A 134 -7.04 5.40 20.50
CA THR A 134 -6.25 4.29 21.06
C THR A 134 -5.19 3.74 20.10
N THR A 135 -5.52 3.62 18.81
CA THR A 135 -4.55 3.22 17.76
C THR A 135 -3.52 4.32 17.56
N ASP A 136 -3.93 5.58 17.73
CA ASP A 136 -3.01 6.73 17.67
C ASP A 136 -1.85 6.62 18.65
N LYS A 137 -2.08 6.14 19.88
CA LYS A 137 -0.99 5.99 20.87
C LYS A 137 0.04 4.94 20.48
N ILE A 138 -0.36 3.91 19.73
CA ILE A 138 0.54 2.84 19.28
C ILE A 138 1.23 3.25 17.97
N LEU A 139 0.49 3.85 17.02
CA LEU A 139 1.02 4.26 15.72
C LEU A 139 1.85 5.55 15.80
N PHE A 140 1.45 6.50 16.65
CA PHE A 140 2.07 7.81 16.90
C PHE A 140 2.70 7.91 18.30
N GLY A 141 2.91 6.77 18.98
CA GLY A 141 3.77 6.72 20.16
C GLY A 141 5.22 7.12 19.85
N THR A 142 6.11 6.99 20.83
CA THR A 142 7.48 7.55 20.82
C THR A 142 8.31 7.23 19.56
N PHE A 143 8.00 6.14 18.86
CA PHE A 143 8.77 5.65 17.72
C PHE A 143 8.21 5.95 16.32
N HIS A 144 7.07 6.65 16.17
CA HIS A 144 6.50 6.99 14.84
C HIS A 144 6.52 5.80 13.86
N LEU A 145 6.15 4.60 14.33
CA LEU A 145 6.32 3.34 13.60
C LEU A 145 5.61 3.35 12.24
N ASN A 146 4.50 4.09 12.14
CA ASN A 146 3.78 4.34 10.89
C ASN A 146 4.71 4.90 9.81
N TRP A 147 5.58 5.86 10.15
CA TRP A 147 6.49 6.48 9.18
C TRP A 147 7.53 5.48 8.65
N PHE A 148 8.09 4.64 9.53
CA PHE A 148 9.03 3.59 9.12
C PHE A 148 8.36 2.54 8.23
N LEU A 149 7.13 2.14 8.54
CA LEU A 149 6.39 1.19 7.72
C LEU A 149 6.01 1.78 6.35
N ASP A 150 5.57 3.04 6.33
CA ASP A 150 5.22 3.79 5.12
C ASP A 150 6.46 3.93 4.21
N LEU A 151 7.60 4.34 4.77
CA LEU A 151 8.88 4.44 4.07
C LEU A 151 9.36 3.08 3.57
N GLY A 152 9.33 2.06 4.43
CA GLY A 152 9.77 0.70 4.11
C GLY A 152 8.95 0.08 2.97
N CYS A 153 7.63 0.20 3.02
CA CYS A 153 6.77 -0.32 1.96
C CYS A 153 6.93 0.46 0.65
N THR A 154 7.08 1.78 0.72
CA THR A 154 7.34 2.63 -0.46
C THR A 154 8.66 2.24 -1.13
N LEU A 155 9.73 2.08 -0.36
CA LEU A 155 11.03 1.64 -0.87
C LEU A 155 10.97 0.22 -1.41
N ALA A 156 10.32 -0.71 -0.72
CA ALA A 156 10.15 -2.09 -1.19
C ALA A 156 9.40 -2.16 -2.53
N ALA A 157 8.32 -1.39 -2.69
CA ALA A 157 7.56 -1.30 -3.93
C ALA A 157 8.40 -0.67 -5.07
N GLY A 158 9.12 0.41 -4.78
CA GLY A 158 9.98 1.11 -5.75
C GLY A 158 11.16 0.25 -6.21
N ILE A 159 11.95 -0.26 -5.27
CA ILE A 159 13.13 -1.11 -5.54
C ILE A 159 12.70 -2.41 -6.24
N GLY A 160 11.62 -3.06 -5.78
CA GLY A 160 11.09 -4.27 -6.41
C GLY A 160 10.66 -4.04 -7.86
N SER A 161 10.04 -2.89 -8.16
CA SER A 161 9.64 -2.52 -9.52
C SER A 161 10.84 -2.19 -10.41
N ALA A 162 11.81 -1.41 -9.90
CA ALA A 162 13.02 -1.07 -10.62
C ALA A 162 13.87 -2.31 -10.94
N TYR A 163 14.02 -3.21 -9.96
CA TYR A 163 14.74 -4.47 -10.15
C TYR A 163 14.04 -5.37 -11.17
N TYR A 164 12.70 -5.41 -11.19
CA TYR A 164 11.96 -6.14 -12.23
C TYR A 164 12.30 -5.62 -13.62
N VAL A 165 12.25 -4.29 -13.82
CA VAL A 165 12.64 -3.65 -15.09
C VAL A 165 14.08 -4.01 -15.47
N HIS A 166 15.02 -3.89 -14.54
CA HIS A 166 16.43 -4.23 -14.78
C HIS A 166 16.59 -5.69 -15.24
N ARG A 167 15.96 -6.63 -14.51
CA ARG A 167 16.00 -8.07 -14.84
C ARG A 167 15.39 -8.38 -16.21
N THR A 168 14.40 -7.61 -16.65
CA THR A 168 13.77 -7.81 -17.97
C THR A 168 14.61 -7.30 -19.14
N LYS A 169 15.58 -6.40 -18.89
CA LYS A 169 16.51 -5.88 -19.90
C LYS A 169 17.69 -6.82 -20.15
N LEU A 170 18.01 -7.69 -19.21
CA LEU A 170 19.07 -8.67 -19.40
C LEU A 170 18.64 -9.65 -20.50
N PRO A 171 19.49 -9.90 -21.52
CA PRO A 171 19.20 -10.90 -22.55
C PRO A 171 18.88 -12.21 -21.84
N ALA A 172 17.76 -12.82 -22.23
CA ALA A 172 17.24 -14.03 -21.62
C ALA A 172 18.38 -15.05 -21.49
N TRP A 173 18.89 -15.21 -20.27
CA TRP A 173 19.93 -16.19 -20.00
C TRP A 173 19.28 -17.55 -20.19
N GLY A 174 19.54 -18.13 -21.37
CA GLY A 174 19.18 -19.46 -21.81
C GLY A 174 17.83 -19.96 -21.32
N HIS A 175 16.80 -19.90 -22.18
CA HIS A 175 15.76 -20.90 -22.16
C HIS A 175 16.43 -22.29 -22.24
N ARG A 176 16.71 -22.90 -21.08
CA ARG A 176 16.83 -24.35 -20.99
C ARG A 176 15.41 -24.87 -21.19
N THR A 177 15.11 -25.16 -22.44
CA THR A 177 14.07 -26.08 -22.87
C THR A 177 14.34 -27.43 -22.22
N HIS A 178 13.78 -27.64 -21.04
CA HIS A 178 13.52 -29.01 -20.60
C HIS A 178 12.19 -29.41 -21.24
N HIS A 179 12.34 -30.16 -22.34
CA HIS A 179 11.31 -31.02 -22.91
C HIS A 179 10.83 -32.04 -21.87
#